data_AF-A0A841QG55-F1
#
_entry.id   AF-A0A841QG55-F1
#
_cell.length_a   1.000
_cell.length_b   1.000
_cell.length_c   1.000
_cell.angle_alpha   90.00
_cell.angle_beta   90.00
_cell.angle_gamma   90.00
#
_symmetry.space_group_name_H-M   'P 1'
#
loop_
_entity.id
_entity.type
_entity.pdbx_description
1 polymer ?
#
loop_
_entity_poly.entity_id
_entity_poly.type
_entity_poly.pdbx_seq_one_letter_code
_entity_poly.pdbx_strand_id
1 'polypeptide(L)' 'MPSQTPIEKIDKVLRSMRNGAQLYALPKPVTILDQNDRQEAADWLNSMANELEAACFLLRIPVQAMPQIIDAEFVEVRP' A
#
# COMPACT_ATOMS: atom_id res chain seq x y z
N MET A 1 10.00 -20.26 16.39
CA MET A 1 9.77 -18.86 15.95
C MET A 1 8.70 -18.28 16.87
N PRO A 2 8.87 -17.11 17.49
CA PRO A 2 7.80 -16.51 18.27
C PRO A 2 6.58 -16.32 17.38
N SER A 3 5.43 -16.81 17.82
CA SER A 3 4.16 -16.65 17.13
C SER A 3 3.76 -15.18 17.20
N GLN A 4 3.69 -14.52 16.04
CA GLN A 4 3.23 -13.13 15.96
C GLN A 4 1.83 -13.01 16.54
N THR A 5 1.64 -12.01 17.40
CA THR A 5 0.34 -11.59 17.92
C THR A 5 -0.57 -11.14 16.78
N PRO A 6 -1.91 -11.20 16.93
CA PRO A 6 -2.84 -10.72 15.92
C PRO A 6 -2.57 -9.28 15.48
N ILE A 7 -2.17 -8.40 16.40
CA ILE A 7 -1.86 -6.99 16.14
C ILE A 7 -0.65 -6.87 15.20
N GLU A 8 0.44 -7.59 15.47
CA GLU A 8 1.62 -7.60 14.62
C GLU A 8 1.32 -8.10 13.19
N LYS A 9 0.35 -9.02 13.05
CA LYS A 9 -0.11 -9.48 11.73
C LYS A 9 -0.88 -8.39 10.98
N ILE A 10 -1.75 -7.65 11.66
CA ILE A 10 -2.52 -6.54 11.07
C ILE A 10 -1.57 -5.43 10.63
N ASP A 11 -0.63 -5.03 11.49
CA ASP A 11 0.40 -4.04 11.15
C ASP A 11 1.22 -4.47 9.93
N LYS A 12 1.58 -5.75 9.85
CA LYS A 12 2.30 -6.30 8.69
C LYS A 12 1.48 -6.20 7.41
N VAL A 13 0.17 -6.46 7.47
CA VAL A 13 -0.73 -6.35 6.31
C VAL A 13 -0.83 -4.89 5.85
N LEU A 14 -1.06 -3.96 6.78
CA LEU A 14 -1.08 -2.52 6.49
C LEU A 14 0.21 -2.06 5.80
N ARG A 15 1.36 -2.43 6.35
CA ARG A 15 2.67 -2.15 5.76
C ARG A 15 2.82 -2.75 4.37
N SER A 16 2.36 -3.99 4.18
CA SER A 16 2.47 -4.68 2.89
C SER A 16 1.60 -4.01 1.82
N MET A 17 0.40 -3.55 2.18
CA MET A 17 -0.49 -2.81 1.28
C MET A 17 0.13 -1.47 0.88
N ARG A 18 0.62 -0.68 1.85
CA ARG A 18 1.28 0.61 1.59
C ARG A 18 2.55 0.46 0.76
N ASN A 19 3.39 -0.52 1.09
CA ASN A 19 4.60 -0.81 0.33
C ASN A 19 4.25 -1.26 -1.10
N GLY A 20 3.21 -2.09 -1.25
CA GLY A 20 2.70 -2.47 -2.57
C GLY A 20 2.28 -1.26 -3.38
N ALA A 21 1.47 -0.37 -2.79
CA ALA A 21 1.05 0.86 -3.44
C ALA A 21 2.25 1.71 -3.89
N GLN A 22 3.28 1.82 -3.05
CA GLN A 22 4.51 2.55 -3.38
C GLN A 22 5.29 1.87 -4.52
N LEU A 23 5.34 0.54 -4.54
CA LEU A 23 6.02 -0.20 -5.59
C LEU A 23 5.33 -0.10 -6.95
N TYR A 24 4.01 0.12 -6.99
CA TYR A 24 3.26 0.39 -8.22
C TYR A 24 3.43 1.85 -8.66
N ALA A 25 3.48 2.78 -7.70
CA ALA A 25 3.76 4.20 -7.91
C ALA A 25 5.11 4.49 -8.59
N LEU A 26 6.15 3.71 -8.28
CA LEU A 26 7.48 3.96 -8.80
C LEU A 26 7.60 3.62 -10.31
N PRO A 27 8.22 4.48 -11.13
CA PRO A 27 8.60 4.14 -12.51
C PRO A 27 9.56 2.94 -12.50
N LYS A 28 9.28 1.93 -13.33
CA LYS A 28 10.18 0.77 -13.49
C LYS A 28 10.63 0.63 -14.95
N PRO A 29 11.88 0.22 -15.20
CA PRO A 29 12.43 0.08 -16.55
C PRO A 29 11.79 -1.04 -17.37
N VAL A 30 11.13 -2.00 -16.71
CA VAL A 30 10.33 -3.04 -17.36
C VAL A 30 9.02 -3.14 -16.60
N THR A 31 7.94 -2.67 -17.21
CA THR A 31 6.58 -2.81 -16.69
C THR A 31 5.74 -3.52 -17.72
N ILE A 32 5.16 -4.66 -17.34
CA ILE A 32 4.14 -5.36 -18.14
C ILE A 32 2.82 -4.56 -18.13
N LEU A 33 2.59 -3.80 -17.06
CA LEU A 33 1.43 -2.94 -16.88
C LEU A 33 1.70 -1.54 -17.43
N ASP A 34 0.70 -0.95 -18.06
CA ASP A 34 0.78 0.44 -18.49
C ASP A 34 0.73 1.41 -17.28
N GLN A 35 0.83 2.70 -17.55
CA GLN A 35 0.80 3.72 -16.49
C GLN A 35 -0.53 3.77 -15.74
N ASN A 36 -1.66 3.58 -16.42
CA ASN A 36 -2.99 3.67 -15.82
C ASN A 36 -3.25 2.47 -14.90
N ASP A 37 -2.89 1.27 -15.34
CA ASP A 37 -3.00 0.05 -14.54
C ASP A 37 -2.17 0.13 -13.25
N ARG A 38 -0.98 0.75 -13.33
CA ARG A 38 -0.12 0.97 -12.15
C ARG A 38 -0.73 1.97 -11.18
N GLN A 39 -1.30 3.05 -11.68
CA GLN A 39 -2.01 4.03 -10.87
C GLN A 39 -3.20 3.39 -10.16
N GLU A 40 -4.05 2.67 -10.91
CA GLU A 40 -5.23 2.00 -10.35
C GLU A 40 -4.84 0.98 -9.27
N ALA A 41 -3.80 0.17 -9.52
CA ALA A 41 -3.30 -0.79 -8.53
C ALA A 41 -2.75 -0.09 -7.27
N ALA A 42 -2.03 1.03 -7.43
CA ALA A 42 -1.50 1.81 -6.31
C ALA A 42 -2.63 2.41 -5.47
N ASP A 43 -3.63 3.01 -6.12
CA ASP A 43 -4.78 3.63 -5.47
C ASP A 43 -5.63 2.60 -4.73
N TRP A 44 -5.85 1.43 -5.35
CA TRP A 44 -6.60 0.33 -4.72
C TRP A 44 -5.91 -0.17 -3.45
N LEU A 45 -4.59 -0.40 -3.49
CA LEU A 45 -3.81 -0.82 -2.33
C LEU A 45 -3.79 0.25 -1.22
N ASN A 46 -3.71 1.52 -1.61
CA ASN A 46 -3.74 2.65 -0.69
C ASN A 46 -5.14 2.79 -0.02
N SER A 47 -6.22 2.59 -0.78
CA SER A 47 -7.60 2.60 -0.27
C SER A 47 -7.84 1.45 0.73
N MET A 48 -7.41 0.23 0.41
CA MET A 48 -7.52 -0.90 1.33
C MET A 48 -6.74 -0.66 2.63
N ALA A 49 -5.55 -0.04 2.56
CA ALA A 49 -4.80 0.33 3.73
C ALA A 49 -5.53 1.40 4.58
N ASN A 50 -6.14 2.40 3.94
CA ASN A 50 -6.95 3.42 4.61
C ASN A 50 -8.17 2.80 5.31
N GLU A 51 -8.90 1.89 4.65
CA GLU A 51 -10.06 1.19 5.22
C GLU A 51 -9.65 0.33 6.42
N LEU A 52 -8.53 -0.38 6.32
CA LEU A 52 -8.01 -1.20 7.40
C LEU A 52 -7.53 -0.35 8.59
N GLU A 53 -6.85 0.78 8.35
CA GLU A 53 -6.48 1.74 9.40
C GLU A 53 -7.74 2.30 10.10
N ALA A 54 -8.76 2.68 9.33
CA ALA A 54 -10.02 3.18 9.87
C ALA A 54 -10.76 2.12 10.72
N ALA A 55 -10.80 0.87 10.25
CA ALA A 55 -11.37 -0.25 11.01
C ALA A 55 -10.61 -0.48 12.34
N CYS A 56 -9.27 -0.44 12.31
CA CYS A 56 -8.46 -0.57 13.51
C CYS A 56 -8.71 0.56 14.50
N PHE A 57 -8.84 1.80 14.02
CA PHE A 57 -9.19 2.95 14.85
C PHE A 57 -10.55 2.78 15.55
N LEU A 58 -11.58 2.37 14.80
CA LEU A 58 -12.93 2.11 15.35
C LEU A 58 -12.93 1.01 16.41
N LEU A 59 -12.12 -0.04 16.20
CA LEU A 59 -11.98 -1.17 17.11
C LEU A 59 -10.97 -0.92 18.26
N ARG A 60 -10.36 0.28 18.32
CA ARG A 60 -9.30 0.63 19.28
C ARG A 60 -8.12 -0.35 19.26
N ILE A 61 -7.82 -0.90 18.09
CA ILE A 61 -6.66 -1.74 17.87
C ILE A 61 -5.47 -0.80 17.61
N PRO A 62 -4.40 -0.84 18.44
CA PRO A 62 -3.26 0.05 18.29
C PRO A 62 -2.40 -0.43 17.12
N VAL A 63 -2.67 0.10 15.92
CA VAL A 63 -1.85 -0.08 14.73
C VAL A 63 -0.98 1.14 14.46
N GLN A 64 0.19 0.93 13.88
CA GLN A 64 1.07 2.05 13.54
C GLN A 64 0.58 2.73 12.25
N ALA A 65 0.18 4.00 12.36
CA ALA A 65 -0.22 4.81 11.21
C ALA A 65 0.94 4.90 10.20
N MET A 66 0.64 4.63 8.94
CA MET A 66 1.60 4.68 7.84
C MET A 66 1.39 5.94 6.98
N PRO A 67 2.47 6.51 6.40
CA PRO A 67 2.32 7.61 5.46
C PRO A 67 1.47 7.17 4.26
N GLN A 68 0.48 8.00 3.93
CA GLN A 68 -0.35 7.79 2.75
C GLN A 68 0.43 8.16 1.48
N ILE A 69 0.14 7.46 0.39
CA ILE A 69 0.64 7.87 -0.91
C ILE A 69 -0.35 8.86 -1.49
N ILE A 70 0.12 10.09 -1.64
CA ILE A 70 -0.57 11.23 -2.24
C ILE A 70 0.45 11.68 -3.28
N ASP A 71 0.12 11.60 -4.57
CA ASP A 71 0.98 12.06 -5.67
C ASP A 71 2.19 11.17 -6.00
N ALA A 72 1.90 9.95 -6.45
CA ALA A 72 2.88 9.17 -7.18
C ALA A 72 3.06 9.75 -8.59
N GLU A 73 4.29 10.19 -8.94
CA GLU A 73 4.61 10.65 -10.30
C GLU A 73 4.87 9.45 -11.21
N PHE A 74 3.91 9.14 -12.08
CA PHE A 74 4.06 8.08 -13.07
C PHE A 74 4.59 8.68 -14.38
N VAL A 75 5.79 8.25 -14.77
CA VAL A 75 6.39 8.59 -16.07
C VAL A 75 6.38 7.35 -16.95
N GLU A 76 5.76 7.43 -18.13
CA GLU A 76 5.82 6.41 -19.18
C GLU A 76 7.19 6.47 -19.88
N VAL A 77 8.01 5.43 -19.71
CA VAL A 77 9.24 5.27 -20.48
C VAL A 77 8.89 4.49 -21.74
N ARG A 78 8.77 5.17 -22.88
CA ARG A 78 8.62 4.49 -24.17
C ARG A 78 9.99 3.98 -24.64
N PRO A 79 10.10 2.73 -25.13
CA PRO A 79 11.34 2.21 -25.71
C PRO A 79 11.72 2.93 -27.01
#